data_AF-A0A4Q5ZDR8-F1
#
_entry.id   AF-A0A4Q5ZDR8-F1
#
_cell.length_a   1.000
_cell.length_b   1.000
_cell.length_c   1.000
_cell.angle_alpha   90.00
_cell.angle_beta   90.00
_cell.angle_gamma   90.00
#
_symmetry.space_group_name_H-M   'P 1'
#
loop_
_entity.id
_entity.type
_entity.pdbx_description
1 polymer ?
#
loop_
_entity_poly.entity_id
_entity_poly.type
_entity_poly.pdbx_seq_one_letter_code
_entity_poly.pdbx_strand_id
1 'polypeptide(L)'
;MKRKEFIRLSVPALVLLANGNLSRANSYYLSEDHKRKVKLRFAVASDGHYGQPNTEYAAFHEKLVNRVNEEHSRHAFAFCMINGDVVH
;
A
#
# COMPACT_ATOMS: atom_id res chain seq x y z
N MET A 1 8.18 1.40 25.67
CA MET A 1 7.16 2.48 25.61
C MET A 1 5.78 1.84 25.44
N LYS A 2 4.75 2.25 26.18
CA LYS A 2 3.41 1.63 26.08
C LYS A 2 2.68 2.14 24.81
N ARG A 3 2.06 1.25 24.02
CA ARG A 3 1.34 1.58 22.77
C ARG A 3 0.33 2.72 22.95
N LYS A 4 -0.38 2.75 24.09
CA LYS A 4 -1.35 3.80 24.43
C LYS A 4 -0.71 5.18 24.58
N GLU A 5 0.48 5.23 25.20
CA GLU A 5 1.22 6.48 25.39
C GLU A 5 1.77 7.00 24.07
N PHE A 6 2.29 6.11 23.22
CA PHE A 6 2.73 6.47 21.87
C PHE A 6 1.61 7.10 21.05
N ILE A 7 0.45 6.44 20.94
CA ILE A 7 -0.68 6.96 20.16
C ILE A 7 -1.14 8.32 20.70
N ARG A 8 -1.25 8.47 22.02
CA ARG A 8 -1.70 9.71 22.66
C ARG A 8 -0.75 10.88 22.39
N LEU A 9 0.56 10.62 22.30
CA LEU A 9 1.56 11.65 22.00
C LEU A 9 1.69 11.95 20.50
N SER A 10 1.49 10.94 19.63
CA SER A 10 1.67 11.09 18.18
C SER A 10 0.46 11.71 17.47
N VAL A 11 -0.76 11.50 17.98
CA VAL A 11 -2.00 11.99 17.33
C VAL A 11 -2.02 13.53 17.15
N PRO A 12 -1.70 14.36 18.16
CA PRO A 12 -1.68 15.82 17.98
C PRO A 12 -0.66 16.28 16.95
N ALA A 13 0.53 15.66 16.92
CA ALA A 13 1.57 15.95 15.94
C ALA A 13 1.12 15.59 14.52
N LEU A 14 0.43 14.46 14.34
CA LEU A 14 -0.10 14.04 13.04
C LEU A 14 -1.16 15.02 12.51
N VAL A 15 -2.04 15.52 13.39
CA VAL A 15 -3.06 16.53 13.05
C VAL A 15 -2.41 17.86 12.67
N LEU A 16 -1.35 18.26 13.38
CA LEU A 16 -0.59 19.47 13.08
C LEU A 16 0.12 19.36 11.72
N LEU A 17 0.76 18.22 11.45
CA LEU A 17 1.44 17.93 10.17
C LEU A 17 0.46 17.87 8.98
N ALA A 18 -0.80 17.51 9.23
CA ALA A 18 -1.85 17.52 8.21
C ALA A 18 -2.33 18.94 7.83
N ASN A 19 -1.76 20.01 8.41
CA ASN A 19 -2.18 21.41 8.17
C ASN A 19 -3.70 21.61 8.32
N GLY A 20 -4.32 20.92 9.30
CA GLY A 20 -5.76 20.99 9.53
C GLY A 20 -6.64 20.23 8.52
N ASN A 21 -6.07 19.62 7.48
CA ASN A 21 -6.81 18.80 6.53
C ASN A 21 -6.89 17.35 7.01
N LEU A 22 -7.92 17.06 7.80
CA LEU A 22 -8.27 15.69 8.19
C LEU A 22 -9.22 15.08 7.16
N SER A 23 -8.68 14.50 6.09
CA SER A 23 -9.48 13.77 5.11
C SER A 23 -9.86 12.39 5.66
N ARG A 24 -11.15 12.11 5.84
CA ARG A 24 -11.62 10.75 6.16
C ARG A 24 -11.42 9.88 4.92
N ALA A 25 -10.88 8.66 5.08
CA ALA A 25 -10.72 7.73 3.95
C ALA A 25 -12.04 7.46 3.20
N ASN A 26 -13.18 7.51 3.91
CA ASN A 26 -14.51 7.36 3.32
C ASN A 26 -14.94 8.55 2.43
N SER A 27 -14.41 9.76 2.67
CA SER A 27 -14.71 10.93 1.83
C SER A 27 -13.93 10.94 0.52
N TYR A 28 -12.91 10.08 0.35
CA TYR A 28 -12.23 9.95 -0.95
C TYR A 28 -13.17 9.36 -2.00
N TYR A 29 -13.81 8.21 -1.73
CA TYR A 29 -14.75 7.60 -2.69
C TYR A 29 -15.96 8.47 -3.03
N LEU A 30 -16.28 9.46 -2.21
CA LEU A 30 -17.39 10.40 -2.42
C LEU A 30 -16.92 11.78 -2.92
N SER A 31 -15.61 12.04 -3.01
CA SER A 31 -15.08 13.34 -3.43
C SER A 31 -15.02 13.47 -4.95
N GLU A 32 -15.02 14.72 -5.42
CA GLU A 32 -14.77 15.05 -6.83
C GLU A 32 -13.38 14.55 -7.30
N ASP A 33 -12.43 14.36 -6.39
CA ASP A 33 -11.13 13.74 -6.69
C ASP A 33 -11.24 12.26 -7.05
N HIS A 34 -12.21 11.52 -6.51
CA HIS A 34 -12.48 10.15 -6.96
C HIS A 34 -13.21 10.13 -8.31
N LYS A 35 -14.04 11.14 -8.59
CA LYS A 35 -14.66 11.33 -9.91
C LYS A 35 -13.66 11.77 -10.97
N ARG A 36 -12.50 12.32 -10.59
CA ARG A 36 -11.44 12.67 -11.55
C ARG A 36 -10.94 11.42 -12.26
N LYS A 37 -10.81 11.53 -13.58
CA LYS A 37 -10.20 10.50 -14.43
C LYS A 37 -8.81 10.13 -13.90
N VAL A 38 -8.65 8.88 -13.49
CA VAL A 38 -7.36 8.30 -13.08
C VAL A 38 -6.32 8.56 -14.17
N LYS A 39 -5.23 9.24 -13.80
CA LYS A 39 -4.16 9.65 -14.74
C LYS A 39 -3.06 8.61 -14.86
N LEU A 40 -2.79 7.88 -13.79
CA LEU A 40 -1.76 6.84 -13.71
C LEU A 40 -2.19 5.81 -12.67
N ARG A 41 -2.01 4.53 -13.00
CA ARG A 41 -2.18 3.41 -12.06
C ARG A 41 -0.95 2.55 -12.16
N PHE A 42 -0.38 2.16 -11.04
CA PHE A 42 0.78 1.28 -10.98
C PHE A 42 0.71 0.43 -9.72
N ALA A 43 1.39 -0.71 -9.72
CA ALA A 43 1.54 -1.54 -8.54
C ALA A 43 2.91 -1.28 -7.89
N VAL A 44 2.98 -1.36 -6.56
CA VAL A 44 4.23 -1.25 -5.80
C VAL A 44 4.29 -2.36 -4.74
N ALA A 45 5.46 -2.98 -4.60
CA ALA A 45 5.75 -4.01 -3.60
C ALA A 45 7.20 -3.90 -3.09
N SER A 46 7.49 -4.54 -1.96
CA SER A 46 8.81 -4.68 -1.31
C SER A 46 8.83 -6.00 -0.54
N ASP A 47 9.97 -6.40 -0.01
CA ASP A 47 10.12 -7.47 0.99
C ASP A 47 9.57 -8.81 0.51
N GLY A 48 9.95 -9.19 -0.71
CA GLY A 48 9.64 -10.52 -1.24
C GLY A 48 10.23 -11.62 -0.34
N HIS A 49 11.49 -11.48 0.06
CA HIS A 49 12.29 -12.48 0.78
C HIS A 49 12.16 -13.89 0.17
N TYR A 50 12.26 -13.98 -1.17
CA TYR A 50 12.26 -15.27 -1.84
C TYR A 50 13.42 -16.13 -1.33
N GLY A 51 13.13 -17.34 -0.85
CA GLY A 51 14.13 -18.24 -0.27
C GLY A 51 14.19 -18.22 1.26
N GLN A 52 13.36 -17.43 1.95
CA GLN A 52 13.39 -17.37 3.41
C GLN A 52 13.09 -18.73 4.07
N PRO A 53 13.99 -19.27 4.92
CA PRO A 53 13.79 -20.54 5.59
C PRO A 53 12.52 -20.57 6.44
N ASN A 54 11.88 -21.74 6.52
CA ASN A 54 10.67 -21.97 7.32
C ASN A 54 9.47 -21.09 6.91
N THR A 55 9.38 -20.69 5.65
CA THR A 55 8.24 -19.95 5.10
C THR A 55 7.76 -20.59 3.79
N GLU A 56 6.53 -20.29 3.40
CA GLU A 56 5.96 -20.67 2.11
C GLU A 56 6.33 -19.64 1.01
N TYR A 57 7.58 -19.15 0.99
CA TYR A 57 8.01 -18.01 0.15
C TYR A 57 7.61 -18.17 -1.33
N ALA A 58 7.69 -19.39 -1.88
CA ALA A 58 7.37 -19.66 -3.28
C ALA A 58 5.86 -19.46 -3.55
N ALA A 59 5.01 -20.01 -2.68
CA ALA A 59 3.56 -19.87 -2.80
C ALA A 59 3.11 -18.41 -2.58
N PHE A 60 3.80 -17.66 -1.71
CA PHE A 60 3.52 -16.22 -1.53
C PHE A 60 3.85 -15.41 -2.78
N HIS A 61 4.98 -15.68 -3.43
CA HIS A 61 5.34 -15.00 -4.68
C HIS A 61 4.41 -15.37 -5.83
N GLU A 62 4.05 -16.65 -5.96
CA GLU A 62 3.09 -17.08 -6.96
C GLU A 62 1.73 -16.37 -6.78
N LYS A 63 1.23 -16.32 -5.54
CA LYS A 63 0.02 -15.57 -5.20
C LYS A 63 0.15 -14.08 -5.53
N LEU A 64 1.29 -13.46 -5.23
CA LEU A 64 1.54 -12.06 -5.55
C LEU A 64 1.47 -11.81 -7.06
N VAL A 65 2.17 -12.61 -7.85
CA VAL A 65 2.19 -12.50 -9.31
C VAL A 65 0.77 -12.69 -9.88
N ASN A 66 0.06 -13.73 -9.45
CA ASN A 66 -1.30 -14.01 -9.91
C ASN A 66 -2.24 -12.85 -9.58
N ARG A 67 -2.20 -12.34 -8.35
CA ARG A 67 -3.06 -11.24 -7.92
C ARG A 67 -2.78 -9.94 -8.67
N VAL A 68 -1.51 -9.61 -8.90
CA VAL A 68 -1.11 -8.43 -9.68
C VAL A 68 -1.63 -8.53 -11.11
N ASN A 69 -1.50 -9.71 -11.74
CA ASN A 69 -1.98 -9.93 -13.11
C ASN A 69 -3.52 -9.88 -13.21
N GLU A 70 -4.23 -10.52 -12.27
CA GLU A 70 -5.69 -10.45 -12.18
C GLU A 70 -6.17 -9.01 -12.04
N GLU A 71 -5.59 -8.24 -11.13
CA GLU A 71 -5.99 -6.84 -10.94
C GLU A 71 -5.62 -5.97 -12.14
N HIS A 72 -4.49 -6.23 -12.80
CA HIS A 72 -4.14 -5.55 -14.05
C HIS A 72 -5.18 -5.81 -15.15
N SER A 73 -5.70 -7.04 -15.27
CA SER A 73 -6.72 -7.38 -16.27
C SER A 73 -8.05 -6.64 -16.05
N ARG A 74 -8.42 -6.37 -14.79
CA ARG A 74 -9.63 -5.63 -14.41
C ARG A 74 -9.41 -4.12 -14.47
N HIS A 75 -8.20 -3.71 -14.12
CA HIS A 75 -7.80 -2.33 -13.98
C HIS A 75 -6.34 -2.13 -14.43
N ALA A 76 -6.13 -1.88 -15.72
CA ALA A 76 -4.80 -1.78 -16.32
C ALA A 76 -3.86 -0.83 -15.55
N PHE A 77 -2.66 -1.31 -15.30
CA PHE A 77 -1.53 -0.58 -14.71
C PHE A 77 -0.57 -0.14 -15.82
N ALA A 78 0.15 0.95 -15.61
CA ALA A 78 1.25 1.35 -16.48
C ALA A 78 2.50 0.49 -16.23
N PHE A 79 2.75 0.13 -14.97
CA PHE A 79 3.89 -0.71 -14.57
C PHE A 79 3.68 -1.28 -13.16
N CYS A 80 4.56 -2.20 -12.76
CA CYS A 80 4.72 -2.69 -11.40
C CYS A 80 6.16 -2.42 -10.95
N MET A 81 6.34 -1.83 -9.76
CA MET A 81 7.65 -1.57 -9.15
C MET A 81 7.83 -2.46 -7.93
N ILE A 82 8.89 -3.26 -7.90
CA ILE A 82 9.29 -4.03 -6.71
C ILE A 82 10.58 -3.41 -6.18
N ASN A 83 10.54 -2.88 -4.96
CA ASN A 83 11.60 -2.04 -4.41
C ASN A 83 12.29 -2.67 -3.20
N GLY A 84 13.28 -3.51 -3.45
CA GLY A 84 14.14 -4.08 -2.41
C GLY A 84 13.67 -5.43 -1.88
N ASP A 85 14.62 -6.13 -1.21
CA ASP A 85 14.43 -7.40 -0.50
C ASP A 85 13.64 -8.44 -1.29
N VAL A 86 13.90 -8.54 -2.59
CA VAL A 86 13.22 -9.49 -3.49
C VAL A 86 13.60 -10.94 -3.11
N VAL A 87 14.86 -11.15 -2.75
CA VAL A 87 15.44 -12.44 -2.37
C VAL A 87 16.00 -12.33 -0.96
N HIS A 88 15.90 -13.41 -0.19
CA HIS A 88 16.48 -13.53 1.15
C HIS A 88 17.98 -13.87 1.09
#